data_AF-A0A9P3MM18-F1
#
_entry.id   AF-A0A9P3MM18-F1
#
_cell.length_a   1.000
_cell.length_b   1.000
_cell.length_c   1.000
_cell.angle_alpha   90.00
_cell.angle_beta   90.00
_cell.angle_gamma   90.00
#
_symmetry.space_group_name_H-M   'P 1'
#
loop_
_entity.id
_entity.type
_entity.pdbx_description
1 polymer ?
#
loop_
_entity_poly.entity_id
_entity_poly.type
_entity_poly.pdbx_seq_one_letter_code
_entity_poly.pdbx_strand_id
1 'polypeptide(L)'
;MNERGGDANGRGAVAEKTSEPPPSKVEALDGSNYDEWSGRMRSAFKRYKLLKIAVGEENMPEEGEARERWIEKSAVLFDLILQSVNKEMFEHIKDLVEADDSGPRAWKLLRDVIQPNTLPMVIVLEKELAAISMRAGDDVKPVLDKIKDTYARMAAAGSIVSQLQQCTKIISVLDNS
;
A
#
# COMPACT_ATOMS: atom_id res chain seq x y z
N MET A 1 36.74 -22.31 -68.35
CA MET A 1 37.51 -22.93 -67.25
C MET A 1 38.36 -21.85 -66.60
N ASN A 2 37.89 -21.25 -65.50
CA ASN A 2 38.53 -21.27 -64.18
C ASN A 2 37.80 -20.32 -63.23
N GLU A 3 37.58 -20.86 -62.03
CA GLU A 3 36.95 -20.25 -60.87
C GLU A 3 37.93 -19.38 -60.07
N ARG A 4 37.37 -18.44 -59.29
CA ARG A 4 37.79 -17.87 -57.98
C ARG A 4 37.28 -16.42 -57.94
N GLY A 5 36.30 -16.01 -57.13
CA GLY A 5 36.03 -16.40 -55.75
C GLY A 5 36.77 -15.43 -54.82
N GLY A 6 36.10 -14.36 -54.38
CA GLY A 6 36.70 -13.34 -53.51
C GLY A 6 35.76 -12.22 -53.10
N ASP A 7 34.59 -12.55 -52.54
CA ASP A 7 33.77 -11.60 -51.78
C ASP A 7 34.26 -11.54 -50.33
N ALA A 8 34.82 -10.41 -49.91
CA ALA A 8 35.15 -10.12 -48.52
C ALA A 8 34.34 -8.89 -48.04
N ASN A 9 33.14 -9.24 -47.58
CA ASN A 9 32.20 -8.53 -46.74
C ASN A 9 32.86 -7.66 -45.65
N GLY A 10 32.79 -6.33 -45.81
CA GLY A 10 33.11 -5.35 -44.76
C GLY A 10 31.97 -5.27 -43.75
N ARG A 11 32.01 -6.09 -42.69
CA ARG A 11 31.12 -5.98 -41.53
C ARG A 11 31.54 -4.76 -40.69
N GLY A 12 30.81 -3.66 -40.87
CA GLY A 12 30.75 -2.60 -39.88
C GLY A 12 30.12 -3.14 -38.60
N ALA A 13 30.90 -3.28 -37.54
CA ALA A 13 30.42 -3.54 -36.19
C ALA A 13 29.72 -2.27 -35.67
N VAL A 14 28.40 -2.20 -35.87
CA VAL A 14 27.58 -1.24 -35.13
C VAL A 14 27.48 -1.79 -33.71
N ALA A 15 28.12 -1.10 -32.78
CA ALA A 15 28.01 -1.36 -31.36
C ALA A 15 26.52 -1.35 -30.97
N GLU A 16 26.00 -2.54 -30.71
CA GLU A 16 24.69 -2.79 -30.15
C GLU A 16 24.66 -2.06 -28.80
N LYS A 17 23.97 -0.92 -28.74
CA LYS A 17 23.66 -0.25 -27.49
C LYS A 17 22.89 -1.28 -26.66
N THR A 18 23.57 -1.86 -25.69
CA THR A 18 22.97 -2.62 -24.60
C THR A 18 21.97 -1.70 -23.92
N SER A 19 20.71 -1.80 -24.33
CA SER A 19 19.58 -1.23 -23.63
C SER A 19 19.60 -1.87 -22.26
N GLU A 20 19.88 -1.08 -21.22
CA GLU A 20 19.63 -1.50 -19.84
C GLU A 20 18.18 -2.04 -19.78
N PRO A 21 17.96 -3.20 -19.13
CA PRO A 21 16.61 -3.70 -18.93
C PRO A 21 15.81 -2.64 -18.15
N PRO A 22 14.54 -2.41 -18.51
CA PRO A 22 13.71 -1.42 -17.84
C PRO A 22 13.67 -1.68 -16.33
N PRO A 23 13.62 -0.63 -15.51
CA PRO A 23 13.61 -0.77 -14.06
C PRO A 23 12.48 -1.72 -13.63
N SER A 24 12.88 -2.73 -12.86
CA SER A 24 12.10 -3.69 -12.05
C SER A 24 10.57 -3.58 -12.19
N LYS A 25 9.95 -4.66 -12.69
CA LYS A 25 8.50 -4.91 -12.66
C LYS A 25 7.87 -4.27 -11.43
N VAL A 26 6.99 -3.30 -11.63
CA VAL A 26 6.15 -2.77 -10.56
C VAL A 26 5.37 -3.96 -10.00
N GLU A 27 5.61 -4.30 -8.74
CA GLU A 27 4.90 -5.40 -8.10
C GLU A 27 3.44 -5.00 -7.90
N ALA A 28 2.55 -5.84 -8.41
CA ALA A 28 1.12 -5.68 -8.23
C ALA A 28 0.75 -5.90 -6.77
N LEU A 29 -0.35 -5.28 -6.32
CA LEU A 29 -0.89 -5.52 -4.99
C LEU A 29 -1.27 -7.00 -4.83
N ASP A 30 -0.75 -7.63 -3.78
CA ASP A 30 -1.01 -9.05 -3.47
C ASP A 30 -1.45 -9.29 -2.02
N GLY A 31 -1.76 -8.22 -1.29
CA GLY A 31 -2.14 -8.25 0.12
C GLY A 31 -0.98 -8.19 1.10
N SER A 32 0.24 -8.58 0.70
CA SER A 32 1.42 -8.53 1.57
C SER A 32 2.22 -7.23 1.47
N ASN A 33 2.06 -6.51 0.35
CA ASN A 33 2.85 -5.32 0.00
C ASN A 33 2.06 -3.99 0.07
N TYR A 34 0.95 -3.94 0.83
CA TYR A 34 0.02 -2.80 0.83
C TYR A 34 0.67 -1.46 1.18
N ASP A 35 1.57 -1.39 2.17
CA ASP A 35 2.20 -0.12 2.57
C ASP A 35 3.05 0.47 1.44
N GLU A 36 3.87 -0.36 0.79
CA GLU A 36 4.70 0.06 -0.34
C GLU A 36 3.85 0.37 -1.58
N TRP A 37 2.89 -0.49 -1.91
CA TRP A 37 1.96 -0.28 -3.01
C TRP A 37 1.15 1.02 -2.82
N SER A 38 0.58 1.25 -1.64
CA SER A 38 -0.25 2.42 -1.36
C SER A 38 0.57 3.71 -1.38
N GLY A 39 1.83 3.69 -0.93
CA GLY A 39 2.77 4.82 -1.07
C GLY A 39 3.05 5.18 -2.54
N ARG A 40 3.25 4.17 -3.40
CA ARG A 40 3.43 4.35 -4.85
C ARG A 40 2.17 4.89 -5.51
N MET A 41 1.01 4.33 -5.21
CA MET A 41 -0.28 4.77 -5.75
C MET A 41 -0.63 6.20 -5.34
N ARG A 42 -0.44 6.56 -4.06
CA ARG A 42 -0.61 7.96 -3.60
C ARG A 42 0.28 8.92 -4.37
N SER A 43 1.51 8.51 -4.69
CA SER A 43 2.43 9.32 -5.49
C SER A 43 1.95 9.48 -6.95
N ALA A 44 1.41 8.41 -7.56
CA ALA A 44 0.77 8.49 -8.87
C ALA A 44 -0.46 9.40 -8.84
N PHE A 45 -1.37 9.23 -7.87
CA PHE A 45 -2.56 10.05 -7.73
C PHE A 45 -2.25 11.53 -7.55
N LYS A 46 -1.15 11.88 -6.85
CA LYS A 46 -0.70 13.28 -6.76
C LYS A 46 -0.32 13.84 -8.13
N ARG A 47 0.40 13.09 -8.96
CA ARG A 47 0.81 13.52 -10.32
C ARG A 47 -0.39 13.81 -11.21
N TYR A 48 -1.45 13.01 -11.09
CA TYR A 48 -2.69 13.18 -11.85
C TYR A 48 -3.74 14.06 -11.16
N LYS A 49 -3.43 14.65 -9.99
CA LYS A 49 -4.37 15.46 -9.17
C LYS A 49 -5.64 14.69 -8.76
N LEU A 50 -5.53 13.37 -8.55
CA LEU A 50 -6.61 12.47 -8.16
C LEU A 50 -6.63 12.14 -6.66
N LEU A 51 -5.57 12.50 -5.91
CA LEU A 51 -5.40 12.07 -4.52
C LEU A 51 -6.60 12.45 -3.64
N LYS A 52 -7.11 13.68 -3.79
CA LYS A 52 -8.23 14.18 -2.97
C LYS A 52 -9.51 13.37 -3.16
N ILE A 53 -9.77 12.92 -4.40
CA ILE A 53 -10.89 12.02 -4.69
C ILE A 53 -10.64 10.66 -4.05
N ALA A 54 -9.43 10.09 -4.26
CA ALA A 54 -9.08 8.77 -3.73
C ALA A 54 -9.23 8.66 -2.21
N VAL A 55 -8.87 9.71 -1.47
CA VAL A 55 -8.99 9.73 0.01
C VAL A 55 -10.34 10.25 0.52
N GLY A 56 -11.25 10.66 -0.36
CA GLY A 56 -12.57 11.18 0.01
C GLY A 56 -12.59 12.63 0.53
N GLU A 57 -11.56 13.42 0.26
CA GLU A 57 -11.53 14.87 0.56
C GLU A 57 -12.30 15.69 -0.48
N GLU A 58 -12.40 15.21 -1.72
CA GLU A 58 -13.18 15.82 -2.82
C GLU A 58 -14.43 14.97 -3.09
N ASN A 59 -15.58 15.42 -2.58
CA ASN A 59 -16.86 14.76 -2.77
C ASN A 59 -17.39 14.94 -4.20
N MET A 60 -18.15 13.95 -4.67
CA MET A 60 -18.87 14.05 -5.95
C MET A 60 -19.89 15.20 -5.88
N PRO A 61 -19.85 16.15 -6.83
CA PRO A 61 -20.86 17.19 -6.96
C PRO A 61 -22.25 16.60 -7.26
N GLU A 62 -23.32 17.30 -6.88
CA GLU A 62 -24.69 16.82 -7.08
C GLU A 62 -25.05 16.70 -8.57
N GLU A 63 -24.79 17.73 -9.38
CA GLU A 63 -25.16 17.77 -10.80
C GLU A 63 -24.21 18.67 -11.64
N GLY A 64 -24.36 18.60 -12.97
CA GLY A 64 -23.71 19.48 -13.95
C GLY A 64 -22.30 19.04 -14.38
N GLU A 65 -21.61 19.91 -15.13
CA GLU A 65 -20.27 19.63 -15.70
C GLU A 65 -19.22 19.25 -14.63
N ALA A 66 -19.38 19.76 -13.41
CA ALA A 66 -18.49 19.43 -12.31
C ALA A 66 -18.62 17.95 -11.89
N ARG A 67 -19.84 17.40 -11.92
CA ARG A 67 -20.10 15.98 -11.66
C ARG A 67 -19.49 15.11 -12.74
N GLU A 68 -19.68 15.45 -14.01
CA GLU A 68 -19.11 14.70 -15.15
C GLU A 68 -17.58 14.66 -15.07
N ARG A 69 -16.92 15.80 -14.83
CA ARG A 69 -15.46 15.85 -14.64
C ARG A 69 -15.00 15.03 -13.42
N TRP A 70 -15.79 14.99 -12.36
CA TRP A 70 -15.48 14.18 -11.19
C TRP A 70 -15.57 12.68 -11.52
N ILE A 71 -16.59 12.27 -12.28
CA ILE A 71 -16.75 10.88 -12.75
C ILE A 71 -15.60 10.47 -13.66
N GLU A 72 -15.19 11.33 -14.60
CA GLU A 72 -14.01 11.07 -15.44
C GLU A 72 -12.74 10.86 -14.60
N LYS A 73 -12.51 11.71 -13.59
CA LYS A 73 -11.39 11.53 -12.66
C LYS A 73 -11.50 10.23 -11.86
N SER A 74 -12.70 9.87 -11.42
CA SER A 74 -13.00 8.62 -10.70
C SER A 74 -12.66 7.40 -11.57
N ALA A 75 -13.03 7.42 -12.86
CA ALA A 75 -12.70 6.38 -13.81
C ALA A 75 -11.17 6.27 -14.05
N VAL A 76 -10.47 7.40 -14.24
CA VAL A 76 -8.99 7.39 -14.37
C VAL A 76 -8.32 6.84 -13.11
N LEU A 77 -8.85 7.17 -11.94
CA LEU A 77 -8.37 6.63 -10.67
C LEU A 77 -8.58 5.11 -10.61
N PHE A 78 -9.75 4.62 -11.02
CA PHE A 78 -10.06 3.19 -11.08
C PHE A 78 -9.11 2.44 -12.02
N ASP A 79 -8.87 2.96 -13.22
CA ASP A 79 -7.95 2.35 -14.19
C ASP A 79 -6.52 2.22 -13.67
N LEU A 80 -6.02 3.24 -12.96
CA LEU A 80 -4.70 3.18 -12.32
C LEU A 80 -4.65 2.08 -11.26
N ILE A 81 -5.70 1.95 -10.46
CA ILE A 81 -5.81 0.88 -9.45
C ILE A 81 -5.84 -0.47 -10.15
N LEU A 82 -6.70 -0.64 -11.16
CA LEU A 82 -6.90 -1.87 -11.90
C LEU A 82 -5.59 -2.43 -12.50
N GLN A 83 -4.75 -1.55 -13.06
CA GLN A 83 -3.46 -1.93 -13.64
C GLN A 83 -2.40 -2.29 -12.60
N SER A 84 -2.65 -2.00 -11.33
CA SER A 84 -1.68 -2.12 -10.24
C SER A 84 -1.99 -3.25 -9.26
N VAL A 85 -3.04 -4.04 -9.49
CA VAL A 85 -3.47 -5.13 -8.62
C VAL A 85 -3.30 -6.50 -9.27
N ASN A 86 -3.09 -7.54 -8.47
CA ASN A 86 -3.04 -8.92 -8.98
C ASN A 86 -4.47 -9.47 -9.22
N LYS A 87 -4.55 -10.71 -9.69
CA LYS A 87 -5.83 -11.37 -9.96
C LYS A 87 -6.74 -11.50 -8.72
N GLU A 88 -6.17 -11.82 -7.56
CA GLU A 88 -6.94 -11.98 -6.32
C GLU A 88 -7.54 -10.65 -5.86
N MET A 89 -6.74 -9.59 -5.86
CA MET A 89 -7.18 -8.24 -5.50
C MET A 89 -8.18 -7.67 -6.51
N PHE A 90 -8.04 -8.02 -7.80
CA PHE A 90 -9.02 -7.68 -8.82
C PHE A 90 -10.43 -8.23 -8.51
N GLU A 91 -10.53 -9.46 -7.99
CA GLU A 91 -11.83 -10.07 -7.66
C GLU A 91 -12.64 -9.24 -6.65
N HIS A 92 -11.98 -8.43 -5.81
CA HIS A 92 -12.64 -7.57 -4.82
C HIS A 92 -13.23 -6.28 -5.41
N ILE A 93 -12.81 -5.87 -6.60
CA ILE A 93 -13.17 -4.57 -7.20
C ILE A 93 -13.81 -4.67 -8.59
N LYS A 94 -13.88 -5.87 -9.18
CA LYS A 94 -14.35 -6.10 -10.55
C LYS A 94 -15.76 -5.59 -10.84
N ASP A 95 -16.64 -5.57 -9.84
CA ASP A 95 -18.05 -5.18 -10.01
C ASP A 95 -18.24 -3.65 -9.99
N LEU A 96 -17.15 -2.87 -9.85
CA LEU A 96 -17.19 -1.41 -9.79
C LEU A 96 -17.05 -0.72 -11.14
N VAL A 97 -16.79 -1.45 -12.24
CA VAL A 97 -16.44 -0.86 -13.55
C VAL A 97 -17.44 0.19 -14.03
N GLU A 98 -18.73 -0.02 -13.76
CA GLU A 98 -19.83 0.86 -14.19
C GLU A 98 -20.24 1.90 -13.13
N ALA A 99 -19.56 1.94 -11.98
CA ALA A 99 -19.91 2.85 -10.90
C ALA A 99 -19.27 4.24 -11.09
N ASP A 100 -20.08 5.29 -10.92
CA ASP A 100 -19.61 6.69 -10.94
C ASP A 100 -18.47 6.92 -9.92
N ASP A 101 -18.53 6.26 -8.77
CA ASP A 101 -17.56 6.33 -7.67
C ASP A 101 -16.52 5.18 -7.68
N SER A 102 -16.36 4.50 -8.82
CA SER A 102 -15.49 3.31 -8.98
C SER A 102 -14.09 3.48 -8.40
N GLY A 103 -13.40 4.57 -8.71
CA GLY A 103 -12.03 4.86 -8.24
C GLY A 103 -11.91 4.94 -6.71
N PRO A 104 -12.56 5.91 -6.05
CA PRO A 104 -12.49 6.03 -4.59
C PRO A 104 -13.05 4.80 -3.87
N ARG A 105 -14.07 4.15 -4.42
CA ARG A 105 -14.64 2.93 -3.84
C ARG A 105 -13.71 1.73 -3.93
N ALA A 106 -13.01 1.56 -5.06
CA ALA A 106 -11.99 0.51 -5.23
C ALA A 106 -10.82 0.72 -4.25
N TRP A 107 -10.33 1.95 -4.14
CA TRP A 107 -9.27 2.31 -3.20
C TRP A 107 -9.64 1.94 -1.76
N LYS A 108 -10.87 2.30 -1.35
CA LYS A 108 -11.40 1.97 -0.03
C LYS A 108 -11.54 0.47 0.17
N LEU A 109 -12.14 -0.26 -0.77
CA LEU A 109 -12.35 -1.70 -0.63
C LEU A 109 -11.04 -2.47 -0.52
N LEU A 110 -10.03 -2.17 -1.34
CA LEU A 110 -8.73 -2.83 -1.25
C LEU A 110 -8.05 -2.56 0.09
N ARG A 111 -8.10 -1.31 0.58
CA ARG A 111 -7.63 -0.99 1.93
C ARG A 111 -8.38 -1.82 2.97
N ASP A 112 -9.71 -1.84 2.91
CA ASP A 112 -10.53 -2.50 3.93
C ASP A 112 -10.43 -4.03 3.86
N VAL A 113 -10.07 -4.61 2.71
CA VAL A 113 -9.79 -6.06 2.56
C VAL A 113 -8.45 -6.43 3.18
N ILE A 114 -7.43 -5.59 2.99
CA ILE A 114 -6.05 -5.90 3.43
C ILE A 114 -5.78 -5.40 4.85
N GLN A 115 -6.42 -4.31 5.24
CA GLN A 115 -6.43 -3.74 6.58
C GLN A 115 -7.87 -3.77 7.14
N PRO A 116 -8.50 -4.96 7.29
CA PRO A 116 -9.86 -5.05 7.77
C PRO A 116 -9.94 -4.51 9.20
N ASN A 117 -10.71 -3.43 9.35
CA ASN A 117 -11.19 -2.89 10.62
C ASN A 117 -10.09 -2.65 11.67
N THR A 118 -9.32 -1.59 11.42
CA THR A 118 -8.34 -0.98 12.33
C THR A 118 -8.91 -0.70 13.74
N LEU A 119 -10.16 -0.25 13.88
CA LEU A 119 -10.73 0.14 15.18
C LEU A 119 -10.99 -1.04 16.14
N PRO A 120 -11.75 -2.11 15.78
CA PRO A 120 -11.87 -3.29 16.63
C PRO A 120 -10.54 -3.94 16.96
N MET A 121 -9.59 -3.96 16.01
CA MET A 121 -8.26 -4.52 16.23
C MET A 121 -7.44 -3.67 17.19
N VAL A 122 -7.46 -2.33 17.05
CA VAL A 122 -6.83 -1.40 17.98
C VAL A 122 -7.42 -1.56 19.38
N ILE A 123 -8.74 -1.69 19.53
CA ILE A 123 -9.39 -1.94 20.83
C ILE A 123 -8.94 -3.27 21.44
N VAL A 124 -8.82 -4.33 20.64
CA VAL A 124 -8.31 -5.63 21.11
C VAL A 124 -6.85 -5.51 21.56
N LEU A 125 -6.01 -4.82 20.78
CA LEU A 125 -4.61 -4.60 21.09
C LEU A 125 -4.41 -3.69 22.29
N GLU A 126 -5.26 -2.69 22.49
CA GLU A 126 -5.28 -1.85 23.71
C GLU A 126 -5.61 -2.68 24.95
N LYS A 127 -6.57 -3.60 24.85
CA LYS A 127 -6.87 -4.54 25.94
C LYS A 127 -5.72 -5.49 26.22
N GLU A 128 -5.08 -6.02 25.17
CA GLU A 128 -3.91 -6.88 25.27
C GLU A 128 -2.76 -6.12 25.96
N LEU A 129 -2.48 -4.90 25.52
CA LEU A 129 -1.47 -4.00 26.08
C LEU A 129 -1.77 -3.67 27.56
N ALA A 130 -3.02 -3.35 27.90
CA ALA A 130 -3.43 -3.08 29.27
C ALA A 130 -3.18 -4.30 30.18
N ALA A 131 -3.43 -5.51 29.69
CA ALA A 131 -3.26 -6.76 30.43
C ALA A 131 -1.78 -7.17 30.62
N ILE A 132 -0.83 -6.58 29.89
CA ILE A 132 0.60 -6.84 30.12
C ILE A 132 0.97 -6.31 31.51
N SER A 133 1.44 -7.21 32.36
CA SER A 133 1.99 -6.95 33.69
C SER A 133 3.22 -7.83 33.89
N MET A 134 4.10 -7.42 34.80
CA MET A 134 5.31 -8.15 35.18
C MET A 134 5.18 -8.47 36.66
N ARG A 135 5.46 -9.72 37.03
CA ARG A 135 5.45 -10.17 38.43
C ARG A 135 6.85 -10.08 39.00
N ALA A 136 6.94 -10.03 40.32
CA ALA A 136 8.21 -10.11 41.04
C ALA A 136 8.96 -11.39 40.64
N GLY A 137 10.16 -11.21 40.07
CA GLY A 137 11.03 -12.29 39.60
C GLY A 137 10.88 -12.66 38.12
N ASP A 138 9.98 -12.03 37.37
CA ASP A 138 9.91 -12.19 35.91
C ASP A 138 11.13 -11.54 35.22
N ASP A 139 11.56 -12.11 34.08
CA ASP A 139 12.54 -11.45 33.21
C ASP A 139 11.89 -10.27 32.48
N VAL A 140 12.54 -9.12 32.54
CA VAL A 140 12.11 -7.88 31.91
C VAL A 140 12.09 -8.00 30.39
N LYS A 141 13.02 -8.77 29.79
CA LYS A 141 13.19 -8.81 28.34
C LYS A 141 11.97 -9.37 27.59
N PRO A 142 11.41 -10.55 27.93
CA PRO A 142 10.19 -11.06 27.32
C PRO A 142 9.00 -10.10 27.42
N VAL A 143 8.88 -9.39 28.55
CA VAL A 143 7.80 -8.43 28.77
C VAL A 143 7.96 -7.21 27.85
N LEU A 144 9.18 -6.68 27.73
CA LEU A 144 9.48 -5.58 26.79
C LEU A 144 9.26 -5.99 25.33
N ASP A 145 9.66 -7.20 24.95
CA ASP A 145 9.45 -7.71 23.59
C ASP A 145 7.96 -7.84 23.28
N LYS A 146 7.15 -8.32 24.24
CA LYS A 146 5.69 -8.35 24.10
C LYS A 146 5.08 -6.96 23.94
N ILE A 147 5.51 -5.98 24.75
CA ILE A 147 5.05 -4.59 24.64
C ILE A 147 5.39 -4.02 23.24
N LYS A 148 6.60 -4.24 22.76
CA LYS A 148 7.05 -3.78 21.43
C LYS A 148 6.24 -4.42 20.31
N ASP A 149 6.01 -5.73 20.37
CA ASP A 149 5.21 -6.46 19.39
C ASP A 149 3.76 -5.95 19.35
N THR A 150 3.13 -5.75 20.51
CA THR A 150 1.76 -5.21 20.56
C THR A 150 1.70 -3.80 19.96
N TYR A 151 2.68 -2.93 20.22
CA TYR A 151 2.72 -1.60 19.60
C TYR A 151 2.99 -1.63 18.09
N ALA A 152 3.82 -2.53 17.60
CA ALA A 152 4.03 -2.73 16.16
C ALA A 152 2.73 -3.16 15.47
N ARG A 153 1.99 -4.08 16.11
CA ARG A 153 0.66 -4.51 15.63
C ARG A 153 -0.38 -3.37 15.68
N MET A 154 -0.33 -2.50 16.69
CA MET A 154 -1.18 -1.30 16.76
C MET A 154 -0.86 -0.30 15.64
N ALA A 155 0.42 -0.10 15.34
CA ALA A 155 0.86 0.77 14.24
C ALA A 155 0.43 0.21 12.88
N ALA A 156 0.57 -1.10 12.66
CA ALA A 156 0.08 -1.79 11.47
C ALA A 156 -1.45 -1.71 11.33
N ALA A 157 -2.17 -1.67 12.46
CA ALA A 157 -3.61 -1.41 12.52
C ALA A 157 -3.96 0.08 12.46
N GLY A 158 -3.03 0.96 12.04
CA GLY A 158 -3.31 2.38 11.80
C GLY A 158 -3.40 3.26 13.06
N SER A 159 -3.00 2.76 14.23
CA SER A 159 -2.92 3.57 15.46
C SER A 159 -1.65 4.40 15.52
N ILE A 160 -1.76 5.66 15.93
CA ILE A 160 -0.61 6.52 16.20
C ILE A 160 -0.22 6.34 17.66
N VAL A 161 0.86 5.58 17.89
CA VAL A 161 1.41 5.35 19.23
C VAL A 161 2.59 6.31 19.46
N SER A 162 2.42 7.27 20.37
CA SER A 162 3.50 8.18 20.75
C SER A 162 4.58 7.47 21.58
N GLN A 163 5.83 7.93 21.48
CA GLN A 163 6.93 7.44 22.34
C GLN A 163 6.61 7.62 23.83
N LEU A 164 5.92 8.70 24.20
CA LEU A 164 5.48 8.93 25.57
C LEU A 164 4.55 7.82 26.08
N GLN A 165 3.56 7.40 25.29
CA GLN A 165 2.68 6.28 25.65
C GLN A 165 3.46 4.96 25.81
N GLN A 166 4.44 4.71 24.94
CA GLN A 166 5.32 3.55 25.05
C GLN A 166 6.09 3.55 26.36
N CYS A 167 6.72 4.68 26.69
CA CYS A 167 7.46 4.84 27.95
C CYS A 167 6.56 4.71 29.18
N THR A 168 5.38 5.34 29.19
CA THR A 168 4.43 5.23 30.30
C THR A 168 4.01 3.79 30.55
N LYS A 169 3.74 3.01 29.50
CA LYS A 169 3.39 1.60 29.68
C LYS A 169 4.57 0.80 30.25
N ILE A 170 5.78 1.01 29.74
CA ILE A 170 6.98 0.33 30.23
C ILE A 170 7.18 0.64 31.72
N ILE A 171 7.14 1.92 32.10
CA ILE A 171 7.28 2.35 33.50
C ILE A 171 6.19 1.69 34.37
N SER A 172 4.93 1.72 33.94
CA SER A 172 3.83 1.13 34.72
C SER A 172 3.98 -0.38 34.97
N VAL A 173 4.70 -1.09 34.10
CA VAL A 173 4.91 -2.53 34.23
C VAL A 173 6.12 -2.82 35.13
N LEU A 174 7.14 -1.95 35.12
CA LEU A 174 8.32 -2.04 35.99
C LEU A 174 8.01 -1.60 37.43
N ASP A 175 7.14 -0.60 37.61
CA ASP A 175 6.75 -0.10 38.94
C ASP A 175 5.88 -1.10 39.72
N ASN A 176 5.27 -2.07 39.02
CA ASN A 176 4.41 -3.11 39.60
C ASN A 176 5.14 -4.46 39.84
N SER A 177 6.45 -4.52 39.63
CA SER A 177 7.28 -5.72 39.78
C SER A 177 8.08 -5.81 41.08
#